data_AF-A0A5M8FT92-F1
#
_entry.id   AF-A0A5M8FT92-F1
#
_cell.length_a   1.000
_cell.length_b   1.000
_cell.length_c   1.000
_cell.angle_alpha   90.00
_cell.angle_beta   90.00
_cell.angle_gamma   90.00
#
_symmetry.space_group_name_H-M   'P 1'
#
loop_
_entity.id
_entity.type
_entity.pdbx_description
1 polymer ?
#
loop_
_entity_poly.entity_id
_entity_poly.type
_entity_poly.pdbx_seq_one_letter_code
_entity_poly.pdbx_strand_id
1 'polypeptide(L)' 'MELFLKIAAAAAIIMLLFYMWPAFRTWQENGPKAEKGDWQAALLPLAAVVGFVVFLILMVR' A
#
# COMPACT_ATOMS: atom_id res chain seq x y z
N MET A 1 -2.78 -22.78 12.30
CA MET A 1 -1.56 -22.97 11.49
C MET A 1 -0.46 -23.48 12.41
N GLU A 2 0.09 -24.65 12.07
CA GLU A 2 1.22 -25.28 12.79
C GLU A 2 2.44 -24.35 12.89
N LEU A 3 3.22 -24.46 13.97
CA LEU A 3 4.39 -23.60 14.23
C LEU A 3 5.39 -23.63 13.07
N PHE A 4 5.64 -24.82 12.51
CA PHE A 4 6.49 -25.01 11.35
C PHE A 4 6.04 -24.17 10.15
N LEU A 5 4.74 -24.16 9.85
CA LEU A 5 4.18 -23.37 8.74
C LEU A 5 4.32 -21.86 8.97
N LYS A 6 4.21 -21.39 10.22
CA LYS A 6 4.45 -19.98 10.55
C LYS A 6 5.90 -19.59 10.30
N ILE A 7 6.85 -20.43 10.69
CA ILE A 7 8.29 -20.20 10.48
C ILE A 7 8.62 -20.24 8.99
N ALA A 8 8.09 -21.22 8.24
CA ALA A 8 8.27 -21.32 6.80
C ALA A 8 7.70 -20.11 6.06
N ALA A 9 6.50 -19.65 6.44
CA ALA A 9 5.88 -18.45 5.87
C ALA A 9 6.71 -17.19 6.18
N ALA A 10 7.19 -17.04 7.41
CA ALA A 10 8.05 -15.92 7.79
C ALA A 10 9.36 -15.92 6.98
N ALA A 11 10.00 -17.07 6.83
CA ALA A 11 11.21 -17.22 6.01
C ALA A 11 10.94 -16.88 4.53
N ALA A 12 9.80 -17.32 3.97
CA ALA A 12 9.41 -17.00 2.61
C ALA A 12 9.17 -15.50 2.42
N ILE A 13 8.52 -14.82 3.38
CA ILE A 13 8.33 -13.37 3.36
C ILE A 13 9.67 -12.65 3.40
N ILE A 14 10.59 -13.06 4.29
CA ILE A 14 11.92 -12.45 4.38
C ILE A 14 12.67 -12.61 3.05
N MET A 15 12.67 -13.81 2.47
CA MET A 15 13.31 -14.06 1.17
C MET A 15 12.70 -13.21 0.06
N LEU A 16 11.37 -13.08 0.03
CA LEU A 16 10.67 -12.23 -0.94
C LEU A 16 11.06 -10.76 -0.78
N LEU A 17 11.14 -10.25 0.45
CA LEU A 17 11.59 -8.89 0.72
C LEU A 17 13.04 -8.67 0.26
N PHE A 18 13.94 -9.62 0.52
CA PHE A 18 15.32 -9.58 0.03
C PHE A 18 15.39 -9.58 -1.50
N TYR A 19 14.57 -10.41 -2.15
CA TYR A 19 14.49 -10.49 -3.60
C TYR A 19 13.94 -9.20 -4.23
N MET A 20 12.95 -8.57 -3.60
CA MET A 20 12.35 -7.30 -4.05
C MET A 20 13.20 -6.06 -3.70
N TRP A 21 14.12 -6.18 -2.76
CA TRP A 21 14.97 -5.08 -2.28
C TRP A 21 15.69 -4.29 -3.39
N PRO A 22 16.32 -4.89 -4.42
CA PRO A 22 16.95 -4.12 -5.49
C PRO A 22 15.95 -3.24 -6.24
N ALA A 23 14.79 -3.79 -6.63
CA ALA A 23 13.75 -3.04 -7.34
C ALA A 23 13.21 -1.89 -6.48
N PHE A 24 12.98 -2.14 -5.19
CA PHE A 24 12.59 -1.12 -4.22
C PHE A 24 13.62 0.01 -4.16
N ARG A 25 14.92 -0.30 -4.05
CA ARG A 25 15.98 0.71 -4.05
C ARG A 25 16.00 1.51 -5.36
N THR A 26 15.90 0.84 -6.51
CA THR A 26 15.84 1.52 -7.82
C THR A 26 14.68 2.50 -7.89
N TRP A 27 13.49 2.13 -7.41
CA TRP A 27 12.34 3.03 -7.37
C TRP A 27 12.49 4.16 -6.35
N GLN A 28 13.12 3.90 -5.20
CA GLN A 28 13.38 4.96 -4.23
C GLN A 28 14.38 6.00 -4.76
N GLU A 29 15.44 5.57 -5.43
CA GLU A 29 16.49 6.45 -5.94
C GLU A 29 16.09 7.15 -7.23
N ASN A 30 15.44 6.45 -8.17
CA ASN A 30 15.18 6.92 -9.53
C ASN A 30 13.69 7.19 -9.82
N GLY A 31 12.80 6.88 -8.89
CA GLY A 31 11.37 7.10 -9.09
C GLY A 31 10.99 8.59 -9.06
N PRO A 32 9.90 8.98 -9.75
CA PRO A 32 9.39 10.34 -9.72
C PRO A 32 9.11 10.74 -8.28
N LYS A 33 9.70 11.86 -7.85
CA LYS A 33 9.44 12.42 -6.52
C LYS A 33 8.10 13.14 -6.58
N ALA A 34 7.36 13.10 -5.47
CA ALA A 34 6.12 13.84 -5.36
C ALA A 34 6.39 15.33 -5.57
N GLU A 35 5.76 15.90 -6.59
CA GLU A 35 5.84 17.32 -6.90
C GLU A 35 4.78 18.11 -6.13
N LYS A 36 4.89 19.43 -6.18
CA LYS A 36 3.86 20.31 -5.62
C LYS A 36 2.57 20.10 -6.43
N GLY A 37 1.53 19.58 -5.78
CA GLY A 37 0.25 19.27 -6.43
C GLY A 37 -0.12 17.79 -6.36
N ASP A 38 0.85 16.88 -6.24
CA ASP A 38 0.57 15.43 -6.21
C ASP A 38 -0.25 15.03 -4.99
N TRP A 39 0.02 15.65 -3.84
CA TRP A 39 -0.75 15.44 -2.62
C TRP A 39 -2.18 15.97 -2.72
N GLN A 40 -2.37 17.10 -3.41
CA GLN A 40 -3.69 17.66 -3.69
C GLN A 40 -4.45 16.80 -4.70
N ALA A 41 -3.77 16.28 -5.72
CA ALA A 41 -4.35 15.37 -6.70
C ALA A 41 -4.77 14.03 -6.05
N ALA A 42 -3.96 13.49 -5.13
CA ALA A 42 -4.29 12.28 -4.38
C ALA A 42 -5.47 12.47 -3.40
N LEU A 43 -5.70 13.70 -2.93
CA LEU A 43 -6.80 13.99 -2.01
C LEU A 43 -8.16 13.76 -2.67
N LEU A 44 -8.33 14.08 -3.96
CA LEU A 44 -9.60 13.94 -4.67
C LEU A 44 -10.14 12.49 -4.68
N PRO A 45 -9.40 11.47 -5.15
CA PRO A 45 -9.87 10.09 -5.11
C PRO A 45 -10.04 9.56 -3.69
N LEU A 46 -9.16 9.94 -2.74
CA LEU A 46 -9.31 9.54 -1.34
C LEU A 46 -10.58 10.10 -0.71
N ALA A 47 -10.86 11.40 -0.93
CA ALA A 47 -12.07 12.05 -0.47
C ALA A 47 -13.32 11.45 -1.13
N ALA A 48 -13.24 11.07 -2.41
CA ALA A 48 -14.34 10.40 -3.10
C ALA A 48 -14.66 9.03 -2.46
N VAL A 49 -13.65 8.23 -2.12
CA VAL A 49 -13.83 6.93 -1.44
C VAL A 49 -14.45 7.13 -0.06
N VAL A 50 -13.92 8.06 0.74
CA VAL A 50 -14.48 8.38 2.07
C VAL A 50 -15.93 8.86 1.94
N GLY A 51 -16.19 9.77 1.00
CA GLY A 51 -17.52 10.30 0.73
C GLY A 51 -18.50 9.21 0.30
N PHE A 52 -18.06 8.27 -0.54
CA PHE A 52 -18.87 7.13 -0.96
C PHE A 52 -19.22 6.22 0.22
N VAL A 53 -18.26 5.89 1.10
CA VAL A 53 -18.52 5.09 2.31
C VAL A 53 -19.52 5.81 3.23
N VAL A 54 -19.35 7.11 3.44
CA VAL A 54 -20.30 7.92 4.24
C VAL A 54 -21.70 7.90 3.61
N PHE A 55 -21.79 8.09 2.30
CA PHE A 55 -23.06 8.02 1.57
C PHE A 55 -23.77 6.69 1.77
N LEU A 56 -23.05 5.57 1.65
CA LEU A 56 -23.62 4.23 1.91
C LEU A 56 -24.13 4.09 3.35
N ILE A 57 -23.39 4.60 4.34
CA ILE A 57 -23.84 4.59 5.75
C ILE A 57 -25.15 5.37 5.90
N LEU A 58 -25.29 6.52 5.23
CA LEU A 58 -26.50 7.33 5.29
C LEU A 58 -27.70 6.66 4.61
N MET A 59 -27.49 5.83 3.58
CA MET A 59 -28.58 5.12 2.90
C MET A 59 -29.17 3.96 3.71
N VAL A 60 -28.43 3.42 4.68
CA VAL A 60 -28.81 2.23 5.47
C VAL A 60 -29.20 2.59 6.91
N ARG A 61 -29.06 3.86 7.30
CA ARG A 61 -29.56 4.39 8.59
C ARG A 61 -30.99 4.87 8.46
#